data_AF-A0A5D2BCS9-F1
#
_entry.id   AF-A0A5D2BCS9-F1
#
_cell.length_a   1.000
_cell.length_b   1.000
_cell.length_c   1.000
_cell.angle_alpha   90.00
_cell.angle_beta   90.00
_cell.angle_gamma   90.00
#
_symmetry.space_group_name_H-M   'P 1'
#
loop_
_entity.id
_entity.type
_entity.pdbx_description
1 polymer ?
#
loop_
_entity_poly.entity_id
_entity_poly.type
_entity_poly.pdbx_seq_one_letter_code
_entity_poly.pdbx_strand_id
1 'polypeptide(L)'
;MPQGDYIELHRKRHGYRHDFFEKKRKKEARQVHERSAKAQKALGIKGKMIAKKNYAEKALMKKTLAMHEESSTRRKVDDEVQDGAIPAYLMDRENTTPSILTSLG
;
A
#
# COMPACT_ATOMS: atom_id res chain seq x y z
N MET A 1 -15.69 31.91 3.36
CA MET A 1 -15.39 30.47 3.19
C MET A 1 -16.68 29.70 3.25
N PRO A 2 -16.93 28.71 2.37
CA PRO A 2 -18.04 27.80 2.57
C PRO A 2 -17.85 27.03 3.89
N GLN A 3 -18.90 26.96 4.72
CA GLN A 3 -18.86 26.35 6.04
C GLN A 3 -19.35 24.89 5.99
N GLY A 4 -18.62 23.99 6.66
CA GLY A 4 -19.00 22.58 6.85
C GLY A 4 -19.02 21.72 5.58
N ASP A 5 -19.65 20.54 5.67
CA ASP A 5 -19.73 19.54 4.59
C ASP A 5 -20.93 19.75 3.66
N TYR A 6 -21.07 20.96 3.13
CA TYR A 6 -22.21 21.37 2.29
C TYR A 6 -22.42 20.49 1.05
N ILE A 7 -21.35 19.91 0.48
CA ILE A 7 -21.42 19.00 -0.67
C ILE A 7 -22.09 17.67 -0.29
N GLU A 8 -21.78 17.13 0.88
CA GLU A 8 -22.40 15.91 1.37
C GLU A 8 -23.85 16.15 1.78
N LEU A 9 -24.13 17.28 2.42
CA LEU A 9 -25.49 17.69 2.76
C LEU A 9 -26.36 17.83 1.50
N HIS A 10 -25.83 18.43 0.44
CA HIS A 10 -26.52 18.54 -0.85
C HIS A 10 -26.76 17.15 -1.47
N ARG A 11 -25.79 16.24 -1.43
CA ARG A 11 -25.96 14.85 -1.91
C ARG A 11 -26.97 14.06 -1.10
N LYS A 12 -27.05 14.26 0.21
CA LYS A 12 -28.07 13.63 1.07
C LYS A 12 -29.47 14.16 0.76
N ARG A 13 -29.61 15.47 0.52
CA ARG A 13 -30.90 16.12 0.26
C ARG A 13 -31.43 15.91 -1.16
N HIS A 14 -30.56 16.00 -2.16
CA HIS A 14 -30.93 16.00 -3.59
C HIS A 14 -30.41 14.78 -4.36
N GLY A 15 -29.68 13.88 -3.70
CA GLY A 15 -29.12 12.70 -4.33
C GLY A 15 -27.94 13.01 -5.26
N TYR A 16 -27.70 12.09 -6.18
CA TYR A 16 -26.74 12.27 -7.27
C TYR A 16 -27.47 12.61 -8.56
N ARG A 17 -26.73 13.14 -9.53
CA ARG A 17 -27.20 13.21 -10.91
C ARG A 17 -27.60 11.81 -11.40
N HIS A 18 -28.72 11.69 -12.11
CA HIS A 18 -29.30 10.42 -12.56
C HIS A 18 -28.27 9.46 -13.22
N ASP A 19 -27.43 9.95 -14.13
CA ASP A 19 -26.44 9.10 -14.82
C ASP A 19 -25.14 8.83 -14.02
N PHE A 20 -25.03 9.29 -12.78
CA PHE A 20 -23.75 9.27 -12.04
C PHE A 20 -23.17 7.86 -11.93
N PHE A 21 -24.00 6.91 -11.49
CA PHE A 21 -23.59 5.52 -11.28
C PHE A 21 -23.24 4.82 -12.60
N GLU A 22 -24.01 5.07 -13.65
CA GLU A 22 -23.71 4.52 -14.98
C GLU A 22 -22.39 5.05 -15.54
N LYS A 23 -22.17 6.36 -15.43
CA LYS A 23 -20.93 7.00 -15.88
C LYS A 23 -19.73 6.50 -15.07
N LYS A 24 -19.89 6.31 -13.75
CA LYS A 24 -18.86 5.74 -12.89
C LYS A 24 -18.52 4.32 -13.30
N ARG A 25 -19.52 3.44 -13.45
CA ARG A 25 -19.34 2.05 -13.91
C ARG A 25 -18.63 1.98 -15.27
N LYS A 26 -19.12 2.74 -16.26
CA LYS A 26 -18.51 2.78 -17.61
C LYS A 26 -17.10 3.36 -17.59
N LYS A 27 -16.79 4.27 -16.67
CA LYS A 27 -15.44 4.80 -16.49
C LYS A 27 -14.52 3.73 -15.90
N GLU A 28 -14.93 3.06 -14.82
CA GLU A 28 -14.17 1.98 -14.18
C GLU A 28 -13.90 0.83 -15.16
N ALA A 29 -14.89 0.40 -15.94
CA ALA A 29 -14.70 -0.62 -16.97
C ALA A 29 -13.67 -0.20 -18.04
N ARG A 30 -13.70 1.06 -18.48
CA ARG A 30 -12.76 1.58 -19.50
C ARG A 30 -11.35 1.81 -18.96
N GLN A 31 -11.18 1.97 -17.65
CA GLN A 31 -9.86 2.26 -17.06
C GLN A 31 -8.82 1.20 -17.40
N VAL A 32 -9.20 -0.07 -17.55
CA VAL A 32 -8.27 -1.15 -17.91
C VAL A 32 -7.63 -0.90 -19.27
N HIS A 33 -8.45 -0.65 -20.29
CA HIS A 33 -7.97 -0.34 -21.65
C HIS A 33 -7.22 0.99 -21.69
N GLU A 34 -7.71 2.02 -20.99
CA GLU A 34 -7.03 3.32 -20.93
C GLU A 34 -5.66 3.24 -20.27
N ARG A 35 -5.50 2.46 -19.19
CA ARG A 35 -4.21 2.27 -18.51
C ARG A 35 -3.21 1.58 -19.43
N SER A 36 -3.64 0.53 -20.13
CA SER A 36 -2.80 -0.16 -21.12
C SER A 36 -2.37 0.78 -22.25
N ALA A 37 -3.32 1.52 -22.82
CA ALA A 37 -3.05 2.47 -23.90
C ALA A 37 -2.10 3.60 -23.45
N LYS A 38 -2.26 4.12 -22.22
CA LYS A 38 -1.37 5.14 -21.65
C LYS A 38 0.04 4.61 -21.45
N ALA A 39 0.19 3.37 -20.98
CA ALA A 39 1.51 2.75 -20.81
C ALA A 39 2.23 2.55 -22.15
N GLN A 40 1.52 2.12 -23.19
CA GLN A 40 2.07 1.90 -24.53
C GLN A 40 2.42 3.21 -25.25
N LYS A 41 1.59 4.25 -25.10
CA LYS A 41 1.72 5.51 -25.85
C LYS A 41 2.57 6.57 -25.14
N ALA A 42 2.78 6.47 -23.82
CA ALA A 42 3.54 7.47 -23.08
C ALA A 42 5.04 7.35 -23.35
N LEU A 43 5.63 8.39 -23.95
CA LEU A 43 7.05 8.46 -24.27
C LEU A 43 7.83 9.26 -23.22
N GLY A 44 9.16 9.08 -23.21
CA GLY A 44 10.10 9.84 -22.39
C GLY A 44 9.90 9.69 -20.88
N ILE A 45 10.04 10.80 -20.15
CA ILE A 45 9.98 10.82 -18.67
C ILE A 45 8.60 10.36 -18.15
N LYS A 46 7.52 10.67 -18.88
CA LYS A 46 6.16 10.25 -18.50
C LYS A 46 6.02 8.73 -18.52
N GLY A 47 6.57 8.06 -19.54
CA GLY A 47 6.60 6.59 -19.61
C GLY A 47 7.37 5.98 -18.43
N LYS A 48 8.56 6.51 -18.12
CA LYS A 48 9.36 6.06 -16.96
C LYS A 48 8.63 6.22 -15.63
N MET A 49 7.92 7.34 -15.42
CA MET A 49 7.12 7.56 -14.22
C MET A 49 5.95 6.57 -14.12
N ILE A 50 5.26 6.28 -15.22
CA ILE A 50 4.16 5.29 -15.25
C ILE A 50 4.69 3.90 -14.91
N ALA A 51 5.82 3.49 -15.50
CA ALA A 51 6.43 2.19 -15.20
C ALA A 51 6.81 2.06 -13.72
N LYS A 52 7.43 3.10 -13.13
CA LYS A 52 7.78 3.13 -11.70
C LYS A 52 6.53 3.02 -10.80
N LYS A 53 5.46 3.76 -11.11
CA LYS A 53 4.19 3.69 -10.37
C LYS A 53 3.56 2.30 -10.47
N ASN A 54 3.47 1.73 -11.67
CA ASN A 54 2.91 0.40 -11.90
C ASN A 54 3.70 -0.69 -11.15
N TYR A 55 5.02 -0.59 -11.09
CA TYR A 55 5.85 -1.52 -10.31
C TYR A 55 5.56 -1.44 -8.82
N ALA A 56 5.51 -0.22 -8.26
CA ALA A 56 5.20 0.00 -6.85
C ALA A 56 3.80 -0.52 -6.48
N GLU A 57 2.79 -0.24 -7.31
CA GLU A 57 1.42 -0.75 -7.13
C GLU A 57 1.40 -2.29 -7.13
N LYS A 58 2.07 -2.94 -8.09
CA LYS A 58 2.16 -4.41 -8.15
C LYS A 58 2.85 -5.01 -6.92
N ALA A 59 3.95 -4.40 -6.48
CA ALA A 59 4.69 -4.87 -5.32
C ALA A 59 3.86 -4.73 -4.03
N LEU A 60 3.15 -3.62 -3.87
CA LEU A 60 2.22 -3.41 -2.76
C LEU A 60 1.11 -4.46 -2.77
N MET A 61 0.45 -4.66 -3.92
CA MET A 61 -0.63 -5.64 -4.04
C MET A 61 -0.15 -7.07 -3.76
N LYS A 62 1.04 -7.44 -4.25
CA LYS A 62 1.64 -8.75 -3.95
C LYS A 62 1.86 -8.95 -2.46
N LYS A 63 2.38 -7.92 -1.76
CA LYS A 63 2.59 -7.96 -0.31
C LYS A 63 1.26 -8.08 0.44
N THR A 64 0.24 -7.30 0.06
CA THR A 64 -1.07 -7.37 0.73
C THR A 64 -1.75 -8.72 0.55
N LEU A 65 -1.60 -9.36 -0.62
CA LEU A 65 -2.12 -10.70 -0.85
C LEU A 65 -1.37 -11.74 -0.01
N ALA A 66 -0.03 -11.69 0.00
CA ALA A 66 0.78 -12.58 0.83
C ALA A 66 0.43 -12.47 2.32
N MET A 67 0.32 -11.25 2.85
CA MET A 67 -0.10 -11.02 4.25
C MET A 67 -1.50 -11.58 4.54
N HIS A 68 -2.44 -11.44 3.60
CA HIS A 68 -3.79 -11.99 3.75
C HIS A 68 -3.78 -13.53 3.70
N GLU A 69 -2.97 -14.14 2.83
CA GLU A 69 -2.79 -15.58 2.75
C GLU A 69 -2.17 -16.15 4.03
N GLU A 70 -1.08 -15.55 4.52
CA GLU A 70 -0.39 -15.93 5.76
C GLU A 70 -1.29 -15.79 6.99
N SER A 71 -2.04 -14.69 7.12
CA SER A 71 -2.97 -14.50 8.23
C SER A 71 -4.16 -15.47 8.18
N SER A 72 -4.62 -15.86 6.99
CA SER A 72 -5.69 -16.84 6.83
C SER A 72 -5.26 -18.27 7.19
N THR A 73 -3.98 -18.61 6.97
CA THR A 73 -3.41 -19.91 7.33
C THR A 73 -2.69 -19.82 8.67
N ARG A 74 -3.46 -19.89 9.75
CA ARG A 74 -2.92 -20.01 11.11
C ARG A 74 -2.31 -21.41 11.29
N ARG A 75 -1.06 -21.60 10.84
CA ARG A 75 -0.30 -22.82 11.11
C ARG A 75 0.11 -22.81 12.58
N LYS A 76 -0.07 -23.94 13.28
CA LYS A 76 0.63 -24.17 14.54
C LYS A 76 2.12 -24.21 14.21
N VAL A 77 2.91 -23.40 14.91
CA VAL A 77 4.37 -23.51 14.86
C VAL A 77 4.70 -24.82 15.58
N ASP A 78 5.31 -25.78 14.90
CA ASP A 78 5.90 -26.93 15.58
C ASP A 78 7.10 -26.43 16.38
N ASP A 79 7.18 -26.83 17.66
CA ASP A 79 8.18 -26.42 18.65
C ASP A 79 9.58 -27.02 18.36
N GLU A 80 10.01 -27.06 17.10
CA GLU A 80 11.41 -27.35 16.78
C GLU A 80 12.25 -26.09 17.03
N VAL A 81 12.97 -26.13 18.14
CA VAL A 81 13.93 -25.11 18.56
C VAL A 81 14.92 -24.86 17.41
N GLN A 82 14.80 -23.71 16.75
CA GLN A 82 15.70 -23.29 15.68
C GLN A 82 17.12 -23.13 16.24
N ASP A 83 18.13 -23.71 15.56
CA ASP A 83 19.56 -23.58 15.86
C ASP A 83 19.99 -22.10 15.69
N GLY A 84 19.83 -21.32 16.75
CA GLY A 84 19.93 -19.85 16.73
C GLY A 84 19.05 -19.14 17.76
N ALA A 85 18.29 -19.89 18.57
CA ALA A 85 17.50 -19.36 19.68
C ALA A 85 18.40 -18.70 20.75
N ILE A 86 18.51 -17.37 20.68
CA ILE A 86 19.07 -16.54 21.74
C ILE A 86 18.04 -16.49 22.89
N PRO A 87 18.45 -16.49 24.17
CA PRO A 87 17.51 -16.36 25.28
C PRO A 87 16.64 -15.10 25.16
N ALA A 88 15.38 -15.17 25.59
CA ALA A 88 14.39 -14.09 25.42
C ALA A 88 14.88 -12.70 25.90
N TYR A 89 15.78 -12.67 26.91
CA TYR A 89 16.35 -11.45 27.46
C TYR A 89 17.46 -10.79 26.58
N LEU A 90 17.86 -11.43 25.49
CA LEU A 90 18.86 -10.96 24.52
C LEU A 90 18.30 -10.78 23.09
N MET A 91 17.03 -11.10 22.84
CA MET A 91 16.43 -11.07 21.49
C MET A 91 16.25 -9.66 20.89
N ASP A 92 15.87 -8.67 21.71
CA ASP A 92 15.57 -7.30 21.25
C ASP A 92 16.73 -6.31 21.49
N ARG A 93 17.91 -6.82 21.89
CA ARG A 93 19.09 -5.98 22.06
C ARG A 93 19.77 -5.81 20.70
N GLU A 94 19.29 -4.87 19.89
CA GLU A 94 20.05 -4.42 18.74
C GLU A 94 21.43 -3.93 19.20
N ASN A 95 22.46 -4.12 18.37
CA ASN A 95 23.84 -3.70 18.66
C ASN A 95 23.88 -2.19 18.93
N THR A 96 23.71 -1.78 20.18
CA THR A 96 23.96 -0.42 20.65
C THR A 96 25.38 -0.07 20.28
N THR A 97 25.56 0.78 19.27
CA THR A 97 26.85 1.39 18.99
C THR A 97 27.25 2.20 20.21
N PRO A 98 28.39 1.92 20.87
CA PRO A 98 28.88 2.78 21.96
C PRO A 98 29.45 4.06 21.35
N SER A 99 28.60 5.04 21.04
CA SER A 99 29.02 6.34 20.50
C SER A 99 29.08 7.46 21.54
N ILE A 100 29.11 7.12 22.84
CA ILE A 100 29.21 8.13 23.90
C ILE A 100 30.21 7.65 24.96
N LEU A 101 31.26 8.46 25.14
CA LEU A 101 32.31 8.42 26.18
C LEU A 101 33.63 7.72 25.84
N THR A 102 34.53 8.45 25.16
CA THR A 102 35.96 8.56 25.53
C THR A 102 36.57 9.81 24.90
N SER A 103 36.20 10.97 25.44
CA SER A 103 37.02 12.20 25.38
C SER A 103 37.39 12.57 26.81
N LEU A 104 38.40 11.93 27.39
CA LEU A 104 39.16 12.35 28.58
C LEU A 104 40.00 11.17 29.05
N GLY A 105 41.33 11.33 29.03
CA GLY A 105 42.33 10.35 29.44
C GLY A 105 43.59 10.50 28.61
#